data_AF-A0A3P1V5K3-F1
#
_entry.id   AF-A0A3P1V5K3-F1
#
_cell.length_a   1.000
_cell.length_b   1.000
_cell.length_c   1.000
_cell.angle_alpha   90.00
_cell.angle_beta   90.00
_cell.angle_gamma   90.00
#
_symmetry.space_group_name_H-M   'P 1'
#
loop_
_entity.id
_entity.type
_entity.pdbx_description
1 polymer ?
#
loop_
_entity_poly.entity_id
_entity_poly.type
_entity_poly.pdbx_seq_one_letter_code
_entity_poly.pdbx_strand_id
1 'polypeptide(L)'
;MNSTYINILDKGINLSEIGIHNYAYSWECIGEILDEIKSSKLIILGGDVYISDDAELILTLDNWYYNLKKSPLDYSQSLDRAREYIYNYIEQNDRDCYFSFVLESF
;
A
#
# COMPACT_ATOMS: atom_id res chain seq x y z
N MET A 1 -14.00 5.22 11.41
CA MET A 1 -13.02 5.66 10.39
C MET A 1 -13.41 4.94 9.12
N ASN A 2 -13.61 5.68 8.03
CA ASN A 2 -14.01 5.09 6.75
C ASN A 2 -12.75 5.00 5.88
N SER A 3 -12.15 3.81 5.81
CA SER A 3 -11.04 3.55 4.90
C SER A 3 -11.52 3.69 3.45
N THR A 4 -10.69 4.30 2.60
CA THR A 4 -11.02 4.48 1.19
C THR A 4 -10.20 3.51 0.35
N TYR A 5 -10.87 2.73 -0.49
CA TYR A 5 -10.26 1.75 -1.38
C TYR A 5 -10.30 2.29 -2.81
N ILE A 6 -9.20 2.89 -3.23
CA ILE A 6 -9.08 3.58 -4.52
C ILE A 6 -8.15 2.75 -5.40
N ASN A 7 -8.53 2.53 -6.66
CA ASN A 7 -7.60 2.08 -7.68
C ASN A 7 -6.80 3.28 -8.19
N ILE A 8 -5.58 3.45 -7.68
CA ILE A 8 -4.72 4.59 -7.95
C ILE A 8 -4.12 4.41 -9.35
N LEU A 9 -4.31 5.43 -10.21
CA LEU A 9 -3.86 5.45 -11.61
C LEU A 9 -4.38 4.25 -12.45
N ASP A 10 -5.44 3.58 -12.00
CA ASP A 10 -5.96 2.33 -12.59
C ASP A 10 -4.92 1.20 -12.71
N LYS A 11 -3.86 1.22 -11.88
CA LYS A 11 -2.74 0.26 -11.91
C LYS A 11 -2.86 -0.90 -10.92
N GLY A 12 -3.88 -0.88 -10.08
CA GLY A 12 -4.09 -1.88 -9.04
C GLY A 12 -4.73 -3.16 -9.54
N ILE A 13 -4.26 -4.30 -9.02
CA ILE A 13 -4.91 -5.60 -9.13
C ILE A 13 -6.01 -5.68 -8.08
N ASN A 14 -7.23 -6.00 -8.49
CA ASN A 14 -8.37 -6.11 -7.60
C ASN A 14 -8.27 -7.38 -6.73
N LEU A 15 -8.33 -7.22 -5.40
CA LEU A 15 -8.20 -8.33 -4.45
C LEU A 15 -9.56 -8.95 -4.05
N SER A 16 -10.66 -8.53 -4.68
CA SER A 16 -12.00 -9.04 -4.33
C SER A 16 -12.18 -10.53 -4.59
N GLU A 17 -11.42 -11.11 -5.53
CA GLU A 17 -11.44 -12.54 -5.82
C GLU A 17 -10.95 -13.38 -4.63
N ILE A 18 -10.08 -12.81 -3.79
CA ILE A 18 -9.62 -13.42 -2.53
C ILE A 18 -10.37 -12.87 -1.30
N GLY A 19 -11.51 -12.21 -1.50
CA GLY A 19 -12.38 -11.71 -0.44
C GLY A 19 -11.93 -10.40 0.22
N ILE A 20 -10.96 -9.69 -0.35
CA ILE A 20 -10.43 -8.44 0.18
C ILE A 20 -10.92 -7.27 -0.67
N HIS A 21 -11.60 -6.31 -0.05
CA HIS A 21 -12.06 -5.11 -0.75
C HIS A 21 -10.94 -4.07 -0.82
N ASN A 22 -9.90 -4.32 -1.62
CA ASN A 22 -8.78 -3.40 -1.84
C ASN A 22 -8.09 -3.68 -3.19
N TYR A 23 -7.05 -2.90 -3.50
CA TYR A 23 -6.17 -3.09 -4.64
C TYR A 23 -4.73 -3.32 -4.19
N ALA A 24 -4.02 -4.19 -4.89
CA ALA A 24 -2.59 -4.43 -4.73
C ALA A 24 -1.81 -3.88 -5.93
N TYR A 25 -0.64 -3.30 -5.67
CA TYR A 25 0.20 -2.65 -6.68
C TYR A 25 1.56 -3.33 -6.75
N SER A 26 2.01 -3.65 -7.96
CA SER A 26 3.35 -4.21 -8.20
C SER A 26 4.43 -3.26 -7.69
N TRP A 27 5.53 -3.83 -7.20
CA TRP A 27 6.74 -3.07 -6.86
C TRP A 27 7.21 -2.16 -8.01
N GLU A 28 6.95 -2.53 -9.27
CA GLU A 28 7.37 -1.78 -10.46
C GLU A 28 6.72 -0.40 -10.54
N CYS A 29 5.47 -0.25 -10.07
CA CYS A 29 4.75 1.02 -10.12
C CYS A 29 4.68 1.72 -8.76
N ILE A 30 5.26 1.13 -7.70
CA ILE A 30 5.05 1.60 -6.32
C ILE A 30 5.49 3.05 -6.09
N GLY A 31 6.53 3.50 -6.79
CA GLY A 31 6.98 4.89 -6.75
C GLY A 31 5.89 5.86 -7.21
N GLU A 32 5.23 5.56 -8.34
CA GLU A 32 4.15 6.39 -8.89
C GLU A 32 2.92 6.40 -7.97
N ILE A 33 2.58 5.25 -7.39
CA ILE A 33 1.48 5.14 -6.43
C ILE A 33 1.73 5.99 -5.19
N LEU A 34 2.94 5.95 -4.63
CA LEU A 34 3.32 6.75 -3.47
C LEU A 34 3.33 8.26 -3.78
N ASP A 35 3.71 8.64 -5.00
CA ASP A 35 3.66 10.04 -5.44
C ASP A 35 2.23 10.54 -5.61
N GLU A 36 1.30 9.69 -6.06
CA GLU A 36 -0.12 10.03 -6.16
C GLU A 36 -0.82 10.10 -4.79
N ILE A 37 -0.47 9.20 -3.87
CA ILE A 37 -0.92 9.29 -2.47
C ILE A 37 -0.47 10.62 -1.85
N LYS A 38 0.79 11.01 -2.11
CA LYS A 38 1.36 12.27 -1.65
C LYS A 38 0.65 13.49 -2.26
N SER A 39 0.40 13.49 -3.58
CA SER A 39 -0.28 14.58 -4.29
C SER A 39 -1.71 14.79 -3.74
N SER A 40 -2.38 13.68 -3.43
CA SER A 40 -3.73 13.63 -2.87
C SER A 40 -3.81 13.91 -1.36
N LYS A 41 -2.65 14.07 -0.67
CA LYS A 41 -2.55 14.26 0.78
C LYS A 41 -3.29 13.21 1.62
N LEU A 42 -3.33 11.97 1.12
CA LEU A 42 -3.91 10.85 1.85
C LEU A 42 -2.93 10.34 2.91
N ILE A 43 -3.48 9.86 4.03
CA ILE A 43 -2.70 9.22 5.10
C ILE A 43 -2.64 7.72 4.83
N ILE A 44 -1.45 7.12 4.92
CA ILE A 44 -1.27 5.67 4.84
C ILE A 44 -1.31 5.07 6.25
N LEU A 45 -2.40 4.41 6.62
CA LEU A 45 -2.50 3.73 7.92
C LEU A 45 -1.69 2.45 7.98
N GLY A 46 -1.38 1.85 6.83
CA GLY A 46 -0.65 0.60 6.73
C GLY A 46 -0.86 -0.05 5.37
N GLY A 47 -0.55 -1.33 5.31
CA GLY A 47 -0.75 -2.13 4.12
C GLY A 47 -0.25 -3.55 4.31
N ASP A 48 -0.73 -4.43 3.44
CA ASP A 48 -0.35 -5.84 3.39
C ASP A 48 0.49 -6.13 2.14
N VAL A 49 1.34 -7.15 2.24
CA VAL A 49 2.18 -7.64 1.15
C VAL A 49 1.61 -8.92 0.55
N TYR A 50 1.70 -9.01 -0.78
CA TYR A 50 1.28 -10.16 -1.56
C TYR A 50 2.40 -10.59 -2.49
N ILE A 51 2.40 -11.87 -2.86
CA ILE A 51 3.22 -12.45 -3.92
C ILE A 51 2.32 -13.02 -5.01
N SER A 52 2.84 -13.20 -6.21
CA SER A 52 2.14 -13.90 -7.29
C SER A 52 2.50 -15.39 -7.27
N ASP A 53 1.49 -16.26 -7.32
CA ASP A 53 1.64 -17.70 -7.53
C ASP A 53 0.61 -18.15 -8.57
N ASP A 54 1.06 -18.76 -9.67
CA ASP A 54 0.18 -19.18 -10.80
C ASP A 54 -0.85 -18.12 -11.25
N ALA A 55 -0.45 -16.84 -11.27
CA ALA A 55 -1.25 -15.67 -11.61
C ALA A 55 -2.34 -15.26 -10.59
N GLU A 56 -2.38 -15.88 -9.42
CA GLU A 56 -3.17 -15.46 -8.27
C GLU A 56 -2.30 -14.72 -7.24
N LEU A 57 -2.86 -13.69 -6.61
CA LEU A 57 -2.17 -12.99 -5.52
C LEU A 57 -2.40 -13.70 -4.18
N ILE A 58 -1.32 -14.09 -3.53
CA ILE A 58 -1.32 -14.74 -2.21
C ILE A 58 -0.82 -13.74 -1.16
N LEU A 59 -1.58 -13.58 -0.08
CA LEU A 59 -1.21 -12.77 1.07
C LEU A 59 -0.03 -13.40 1.82
N THR A 60 1.06 -12.66 2.05
CA THR A 60 2.26 -13.19 2.74
C THR A 60 2.16 -13.15 4.27
N LEU A 61 1.16 -12.45 4.80
CA LEU A 61 1.01 -12.06 6.21
C LEU A 61 2.03 -11.02 6.70
N ASP A 62 2.92 -10.56 5.83
CA ASP A 62 3.75 -9.39 6.12
C ASP A 62 2.93 -8.12 5.95
N ASN A 63 3.07 -7.20 6.88
CA ASN A 63 2.40 -5.91 6.85
C ASN A 63 3.21 -4.83 7.56
N TRP A 64 2.75 -3.60 7.40
CA TRP A 64 3.17 -2.48 8.21
C TRP A 64 1.97 -1.66 8.67
N TYR A 65 2.18 -0.90 9.73
CA TYR A 65 1.18 -0.02 10.29
C TYR A 65 1.80 1.32 10.71
N TYR A 66 0.99 2.37 10.60
CA TYR A 66 1.28 3.71 11.08
C TYR A 66 0.27 4.10 12.16
N ASN A 67 0.77 4.42 13.36
CA ASN A 67 -0.06 4.92 14.46
C ASN A 67 -0.47 6.39 14.19
N LEU A 68 -1.73 6.60 13.82
CA LEU A 68 -2.31 7.93 13.59
C LEU A 68 -2.21 8.80 14.87
N LYS A 69 -1.65 10.01 14.76
CA LYS A 69 -1.45 10.93 15.89
C LYS A 69 -2.46 12.07 15.93
N LYS A 70 -3.32 12.21 14.91
CA LYS A 70 -4.22 13.33 14.66
C LYS A 70 -3.47 14.66 14.53
N SER A 71 -2.34 14.61 13.84
CA SER A 71 -1.46 15.73 13.58
C SER A 71 -1.52 16.14 12.10
N PRO A 72 -1.38 17.43 11.75
CA PRO A 72 -1.16 17.85 10.37
C PRO A 72 0.05 17.20 9.70
N LEU A 73 0.96 16.57 10.46
CA LEU A 73 2.12 15.86 9.93
C LEU A 73 1.86 14.38 9.63
N ASP A 74 0.65 13.86 9.93
CA ASP A 74 0.36 12.43 9.77
C ASP A 74 0.45 12.00 8.30
N TYR A 75 0.06 12.85 7.34
CA TYR A 75 0.19 12.54 5.91
C TYR A 75 1.66 12.31 5.51
N SER A 76 2.59 13.15 5.95
CA SER A 76 4.00 13.03 5.56
C SER A 76 4.68 11.90 6.33
N GLN A 77 4.40 11.77 7.63
CA GLN A 77 5.02 10.73 8.46
C GLN A 77 4.54 9.32 8.10
N SER A 78 3.27 9.16 7.73
CA SER A 78 2.76 7.88 7.23
C SER A 78 3.40 7.49 5.90
N LEU A 79 3.56 8.46 4.99
CA LEU A 79 4.23 8.26 3.72
C LEU A 79 5.70 7.83 3.90
N ASP A 80 6.43 8.50 4.78
CA ASP A 80 7.82 8.15 5.09
C ASP A 80 7.92 6.73 5.67
N ARG A 81 6.99 6.36 6.57
CA ARG A 81 6.94 5.00 7.14
C ARG A 81 6.64 3.93 6.10
N ALA A 82 5.68 4.18 5.22
CA ALA A 82 5.34 3.26 4.14
C ALA A 82 6.51 3.09 3.17
N ARG A 83 7.17 4.18 2.77
CA ARG A 83 8.37 4.15 1.93
C ARG A 83 9.49 3.33 2.55
N GLU A 84 9.82 3.61 3.81
CA GLU A 84 10.85 2.88 4.55
C GLU A 84 10.58 1.37 4.50
N TYR A 85 9.36 0.96 4.85
CA TYR A 85 9.00 -0.47 4.85
C TYR A 85 9.07 -1.09 3.46
N ILE A 86 8.40 -0.49 2.48
CA ILE A 86 8.28 -1.02 1.12
C ILE A 86 9.66 -1.18 0.46
N TYR A 87 10.49 -0.14 0.52
CA TYR A 87 11.81 -0.21 -0.13
C TYR A 87 12.74 -1.19 0.59
N ASN A 88 12.70 -1.26 1.93
CA ASN A 88 13.44 -2.29 2.67
C ASN A 88 12.94 -3.70 2.32
N TYR A 89 11.63 -3.90 2.14
CA TYR A 89 11.06 -5.19 1.75
C TYR A 89 11.52 -5.61 0.36
N ILE A 90 11.47 -4.70 -0.62
CA ILE A 90 11.94 -4.93 -2.01
C ILE A 90 13.44 -5.23 -2.05
N GLU A 91 14.25 -4.61 -1.20
CA GLU A 91 15.69 -4.89 -1.15
C GLU A 91 16.02 -6.26 -0.54
N GLN A 92 15.19 -6.75 0.39
CA GLN A 92 15.44 -7.99 1.13
C GLN A 92 14.81 -9.23 0.48
N ASN A 93 13.86 -9.04 -0.43
CA ASN A 93 13.11 -10.12 -1.06
C ASN A 93 13.23 -10.05 -2.59
N ASP A 94 12.76 -11.10 -3.26
CA ASP A 94 12.67 -11.07 -4.71
C ASP A 94 11.69 -9.96 -5.15
N ARG A 95 12.02 -9.35 -6.30
CA ARG A 95 11.22 -8.29 -6.92
C ARG A 95 9.99 -8.88 -7.63
N ASP A 96 9.20 -9.64 -6.88
CA ASP A 96 7.91 -10.20 -7.29
C ASP A 96 6.93 -10.09 -6.12
N CYS A 97 6.78 -8.84 -5.65
CA CYS A 97 5.89 -8.51 -4.55
C CYS A 97 4.95 -7.37 -4.94
N TYR A 98 3.80 -7.36 -4.26
CA TYR A 98 2.72 -6.41 -4.45
C TYR A 98 2.31 -5.86 -3.09
N PHE A 99 1.87 -4.60 -3.08
CA PHE A 99 1.52 -3.90 -1.85
C PHE A 99 0.11 -3.36 -1.95
N SER A 100 -0.70 -3.60 -0.93
CA SER A 100 -1.97 -2.89 -0.75
C SER A 100 -1.78 -1.73 0.22
N PHE A 101 -2.69 -0.76 0.20
CA PHE A 101 -2.65 0.38 1.10
C PHE A 101 -3.98 0.53 1.83
N VAL A 102 -3.93 0.82 3.12
CA VAL A 102 -5.07 1.28 3.90
C VAL A 102 -4.99 2.80 3.98
N LEU A 103 -5.89 3.49 3.27
CA LEU A 103 -5.85 4.94 3.11
C LEU A 103 -6.95 5.62 3.92
N GLU A 104 -6.61 6.78 4.48
CA GLU A 104 -7.56 7.67 5.17
C GLU A 104 -7.42 9.11 4.65
N SER A 105 -8.57 9.76 4.45
CA SER A 105 -8.65 11.20 4.19
C SER A 105 -8.73 11.95 5.51
N PHE A 106 -8.10 13.13 5.57
CA PHE A 106 -8.20 14.03 6.72
C PHE A 106 -9.60 14.65 6.86
#